data_AF-A0A2M6WMI4-F1
#
_entry.id   AF-A0A2M6WMI4-F1
#
_cell.length_a   1.000
_cell.length_b   1.000
_cell.length_c   1.000
_cell.angle_alpha   90.00
_cell.angle_beta   90.00
_cell.angle_gamma   90.00
#
_symmetry.space_group_name_H-M   'P 1'
#
loop_
_entity.id
_entity.type
_entity.pdbx_description
1 polymer ?
#
loop_
_entity_poly.entity_id
_entity_poly.type
_entity_poly.pdbx_seq_one_letter_code
_entity_poly.pdbx_strand_id
1 'polypeptide(L)'
;AMEKLTAYINRAKQPLTKALMAALMILYIQPFEDGNKRTARLLANAILLAFNYCPLSYRGINESDYKKALILFYEQNSAVFFKELFIEQFKFAAASYFRGNAGTESRG
;
A
#
# COMPACT_ATOMS: atom_id res chain seq x y z
N ALA A 1 5.50 -3.65 -19.77
CA ALA A 1 4.68 -3.96 -18.56
C ALA A 1 4.25 -2.69 -17.83
N MET A 2 5.17 -1.76 -17.56
CA MET A 2 4.91 -0.52 -16.82
C MET A 2 3.82 0.37 -17.42
N GLU A 3 3.80 0.58 -18.74
CA GLU A 3 2.74 1.37 -19.40
C GLU A 3 1.33 0.80 -19.16
N LYS A 4 1.20 -0.54 -19.23
CA LYS A 4 -0.07 -1.22 -18.92
C LYS A 4 -0.46 -1.00 -17.47
N LEU A 5 0.48 -1.13 -16.52
CA LEU A 5 0.22 -0.86 -15.11
C LEU A 5 -0.27 0.58 -14.91
N THR A 6 0.42 1.57 -15.48
CA THR A 6 0.02 2.98 -15.39
C THR A 6 -1.39 3.20 -15.95
N ALA A 7 -1.71 2.61 -17.11
CA ALA A 7 -3.05 2.71 -17.69
C ALA A 7 -4.13 2.10 -16.77
N TYR A 8 -3.86 0.95 -16.16
CA TYR A 8 -4.79 0.31 -15.23
C TYR A 8 -4.98 1.09 -13.93
N ILE A 9 -3.90 1.62 -13.35
CA ILE A 9 -3.97 2.51 -12.18
C ILE A 9 -4.82 3.74 -12.52
N ASN A 10 -4.61 4.36 -13.67
CA ASN A 10 -5.36 5.55 -14.07
C ASN A 10 -6.86 5.26 -14.28
N ARG A 11 -7.21 4.07 -14.80
CA ARG A 11 -8.60 3.63 -14.98
C ARG A 11 -9.33 3.27 -13.68
N ALA A 12 -8.62 2.83 -12.64
CA ALA A 12 -9.24 2.49 -11.36
C ALA A 12 -9.92 3.73 -10.74
N LYS A 13 -11.17 3.59 -10.28
CA LYS A 13 -11.94 4.72 -9.73
C LYS A 13 -11.56 5.04 -8.28
N GLN A 14 -11.31 4.00 -7.48
CA GLN A 14 -11.08 4.13 -6.04
C GLN A 14 -9.59 4.38 -5.73
N PRO A 15 -9.23 5.42 -4.96
CA PRO A 15 -7.84 5.73 -4.60
C PRO A 15 -7.12 4.57 -3.90
N LEU A 16 -7.81 3.86 -3.00
CA LEU A 16 -7.27 2.68 -2.31
C LEU A 16 -6.92 1.56 -3.30
N THR A 17 -7.75 1.36 -4.33
CA THR A 17 -7.46 0.38 -5.39
C THR A 17 -6.25 0.80 -6.21
N LYS A 18 -6.12 2.09 -6.56
CA LYS A 18 -4.93 2.62 -7.25
C LYS A 18 -3.65 2.33 -6.44
N ALA A 19 -3.68 2.63 -5.15
CA ALA A 19 -2.55 2.42 -4.25
C ALA A 19 -2.22 0.93 -4.06
N LEU A 20 -3.23 0.07 -3.91
CA LEU A 20 -3.03 -1.39 -3.84
C LEU A 20 -2.39 -1.94 -5.11
N MET A 21 -2.88 -1.52 -6.29
CA MET A 21 -2.32 -1.94 -7.58
C MET A 21 -0.86 -1.49 -7.72
N ALA A 22 -0.55 -0.24 -7.35
CA ALA A 22 0.83 0.24 -7.33
C ALA A 22 1.71 -0.57 -6.37
N ALA A 23 1.25 -0.81 -5.15
CA ALA A 23 2.00 -1.55 -4.14
C ALA A 23 2.31 -2.98 -4.58
N LEU A 24 1.34 -3.70 -5.16
CA LEU A 24 1.49 -5.11 -5.52
C LEU A 24 2.20 -5.28 -6.87
N MET A 25 1.78 -4.54 -7.89
CA MET A 25 2.26 -4.79 -9.25
C MET A 25 3.70 -4.33 -9.48
N ILE A 26 4.19 -3.32 -8.75
CA ILE A 26 5.61 -2.95 -8.81
C ILE A 26 6.49 -4.07 -8.25
N LEU A 27 6.05 -4.76 -7.20
CA LEU A 27 6.77 -5.90 -6.62
C LEU A 27 6.78 -7.09 -7.58
N TYR A 28 5.70 -7.30 -8.31
CA TYR A 28 5.57 -8.37 -9.29
C TYR A 28 6.39 -8.11 -10.57
N ILE A 29 6.27 -6.92 -11.15
CA ILE A 29 6.95 -6.57 -12.42
C ILE A 29 8.46 -6.44 -12.21
N GLN A 30 8.91 -6.05 -11.01
CA GLN A 30 10.31 -5.77 -10.69
C GLN A 30 11.01 -4.89 -11.73
N PRO A 31 10.51 -3.66 -11.99
CA PRO A 31 11.03 -2.81 -13.07
C PRO A 31 12.46 -2.30 -12.84
N PHE A 32 13.02 -2.42 -11.63
CA PHE A 32 14.36 -1.98 -11.28
C PHE A 32 15.22 -3.16 -10.81
N GLU A 33 16.55 -3.03 -10.95
CA GLU A 33 17.51 -4.01 -10.46
C GLU A 33 17.50 -4.14 -8.92
N ASP A 34 17.36 -3.01 -8.21
CA ASP A 34 17.10 -2.94 -6.78
C ASP A 34 16.08 -1.82 -6.48
N GLY A 35 15.48 -1.85 -5.29
CA GLY A 35 14.64 -0.78 -4.79
C GLY A 35 13.15 -0.99 -5.03
N ASN A 36 12.73 -2.05 -5.72
CA ASN A 36 11.32 -2.33 -6.03
C ASN A 36 10.40 -2.23 -4.80
N LYS A 37 10.81 -2.77 -3.64
CA LYS A 37 10.05 -2.67 -2.39
C LYS A 37 9.92 -1.23 -1.87
N ARG A 38 10.95 -0.40 -2.04
CA ARG A 38 10.92 1.02 -1.64
C ARG A 38 10.03 1.80 -2.60
N THR A 39 10.19 1.58 -3.90
CA THR A 39 9.40 2.25 -4.95
C THR A 39 7.93 1.90 -4.87
N ALA A 40 7.58 0.62 -4.64
CA ALA A 40 6.20 0.19 -4.49
C ALA A 40 5.49 0.92 -3.33
N ARG A 41 6.14 0.99 -2.16
CA ARG A 41 5.62 1.69 -0.98
C ARG A 41 5.52 3.19 -1.21
N LEU A 42 6.55 3.79 -1.81
CA LEU A 42 6.58 5.23 -2.10
C LEU A 42 5.44 5.62 -3.04
N LEU A 43 5.27 4.89 -4.15
CA LEU A 43 4.21 5.17 -5.11
C LEU A 43 2.82 4.97 -4.51
N ALA A 44 2.60 3.88 -3.77
CA ALA A 44 1.33 3.65 -3.08
C ALA A 44 0.99 4.80 -2.13
N ASN A 45 1.95 5.25 -1.31
CA ASN A 45 1.76 6.36 -0.39
C ASN A 45 1.58 7.70 -1.12
N ALA A 46 2.29 7.94 -2.21
CA ALA A 46 2.11 9.14 -3.03
C ALA A 46 0.69 9.21 -3.61
N ILE A 47 0.15 8.08 -4.09
CA ILE A 47 -1.25 8.00 -4.53
C ILE A 47 -2.20 8.29 -3.38
N LEU A 48 -2.01 7.68 -2.20
CA LEU A 48 -2.89 7.94 -1.05
C LEU A 48 -2.90 9.43 -0.66
N LEU A 49 -1.71 10.03 -0.55
CA LEU A 49 -1.55 11.45 -0.20
C LEU A 49 -2.18 12.37 -1.25
N ALA A 50 -2.04 12.07 -2.54
CA ALA A 50 -2.66 12.84 -3.62
C ALA A 50 -4.19 12.86 -3.57
N PHE A 51 -4.81 11.88 -2.89
CA PHE A 51 -6.25 11.79 -2.67
C PHE A 51 -6.66 12.07 -1.21
N ASN A 52 -5.81 12.74 -0.42
CA ASN A 52 -6.05 13.08 1.00
C ASN A 52 -6.27 11.89 1.95
N TYR A 53 -5.70 10.72 1.63
CA TYR A 53 -5.66 9.57 2.53
C TYR A 53 -4.37 9.58 3.37
N CYS A 54 -4.43 9.03 4.58
CA CYS A 54 -3.24 8.83 5.39
C CYS A 54 -2.27 7.84 4.72
N PRO A 55 -0.95 8.09 4.75
CA PRO A 55 0.04 7.18 4.17
C PRO A 55 0.15 5.90 5.01
N LEU A 56 0.42 4.78 4.34
CA LEU A 56 0.64 3.49 5.01
C LEU A 56 1.93 3.53 5.82
N SER A 57 1.85 3.05 7.06
CA SER A 57 2.99 3.01 7.96
C SER A 57 3.88 1.77 7.77
N TYR A 58 3.32 0.65 7.28
CA TYR A 58 3.98 -0.66 7.24
C TYR A 58 4.60 -1.11 8.59
N ARG A 59 4.21 -0.48 9.70
CA ARG A 59 4.72 -0.79 11.05
C ARG A 59 3.97 -1.99 11.58
N GLY A 60 4.72 -2.90 12.22
CA GLY A 60 4.14 -4.10 12.84
C GLY A 60 3.76 -5.21 11.86
N ILE A 61 4.04 -5.08 10.56
CA ILE A 61 3.91 -6.23 9.66
C ILE A 61 5.07 -7.18 9.92
N ASN A 62 4.74 -8.43 10.21
CA ASN A 62 5.72 -9.50 10.23
C ASN A 62 6.25 -9.75 8.80
N GLU A 63 7.57 -9.69 8.63
CA GLU A 63 8.20 -9.92 7.34
C GLU A 63 7.81 -11.26 6.71
N SER A 64 7.58 -12.29 7.53
CA SER A 64 7.15 -13.61 7.06
C SER A 64 5.76 -13.56 6.42
N ASP A 65 4.81 -12.79 6.96
CA ASP A 65 3.46 -12.70 6.40
C ASP A 65 3.43 -11.89 5.11
N TYR A 66 4.24 -10.84 5.04
CA TYR A 66 4.44 -10.10 3.79
C TYR A 66 5.04 -10.98 2.69
N LYS A 67 6.08 -11.78 3.01
CA LYS A 67 6.68 -12.73 2.07
C LYS A 67 5.69 -13.80 1.63
N LYS A 68 4.90 -14.38 2.55
CA LYS A 68 3.85 -15.35 2.24
C LYS A 68 2.81 -14.77 1.29
N ALA A 69 2.33 -13.56 1.53
CA ALA A 69 1.36 -12.90 0.67
C ALA A 69 1.89 -12.67 -0.75
N LEU A 70 3.18 -12.34 -0.89
CA LEU A 70 3.82 -12.21 -2.21
C LEU A 70 3.98 -13.57 -2.90
N ILE A 71 4.44 -14.61 -2.19
CA ILE A 71 4.57 -15.97 -2.76
C ILE A 71 3.21 -16.45 -3.25
N LEU A 72 2.15 -16.32 -2.46
CA LEU A 72 0.81 -16.73 -2.87
C LEU A 72 0.31 -15.94 -4.09
N PHE A 73 0.63 -14.66 -4.18
CA PHE A 73 0.34 -13.88 -5.38
C PHE A 73 1.12 -14.40 -6.60
N TYR A 74 2.39 -14.74 -6.45
CA TYR A 74 3.23 -15.22 -7.55
C TYR A 74 2.84 -16.62 -8.04
N GLU A 75 2.48 -17.51 -7.13
CA GLU A 75 2.15 -18.91 -7.45
C GLU A 75 0.69 -19.09 -7.89
N GLN A 76 -0.24 -18.33 -7.30
CA GLN A 76 -1.69 -18.53 -7.50
C GLN A 76 -2.38 -17.36 -8.19
N ASN A 77 -1.65 -16.30 -8.54
CA ASN A 77 -2.19 -15.04 -9.09
C ASN A 77 -3.32 -14.45 -8.22
N SER A 78 -3.29 -14.73 -6.92
CA SER A 78 -4.33 -14.33 -5.97
C SER A 78 -3.85 -13.17 -5.10
N ALA A 79 -4.47 -12.00 -5.27
CA ALA A 79 -4.14 -10.80 -4.51
C ALA A 79 -4.81 -10.73 -3.12
N VAL A 80 -5.55 -11.76 -2.71
CA VAL A 80 -6.42 -11.74 -1.52
C VAL A 80 -5.61 -11.43 -0.24
N PHE A 81 -4.57 -12.19 0.04
CA PHE A 81 -3.74 -12.01 1.25
C PHE A 81 -2.99 -10.69 1.26
N PHE A 82 -2.47 -10.26 0.11
CA PHE A 82 -1.80 -8.95 0.02
C PHE A 82 -2.79 -7.80 0.23
N LYS A 83 -4.02 -7.92 -0.29
CA LYS A 83 -5.10 -6.96 -0.06
C LYS A 83 -5.49 -6.89 1.42
N GLU A 84 -5.56 -8.02 2.10
CA GLU A 84 -5.84 -8.06 3.55
C GLU A 84 -4.76 -7.33 4.34
N LEU A 85 -3.49 -7.65 4.12
CA LEU A 85 -2.36 -6.94 4.73
C LEU A 85 -2.41 -5.43 4.44
N PHE A 86 -2.70 -5.05 3.19
CA PHE A 86 -2.85 -3.65 2.81
C PHE A 86 -3.95 -2.94 3.60
N ILE A 87 -5.11 -3.56 3.75
CA ILE A 87 -6.26 -3.01 4.49
C ILE A 87 -5.94 -2.89 5.98
N GLU A 88 -5.31 -3.90 6.57
CA GLU A 88 -4.88 -3.86 7.98
C GLU A 88 -3.92 -2.70 8.24
N GLN A 89 -2.95 -2.51 7.35
CA GLN A 89 -2.01 -1.39 7.45
C GLN A 89 -2.66 -0.03 7.27
N PHE A 90 -3.64 0.06 6.39
CA PHE A 90 -4.41 1.28 6.22
C PHE A 90 -5.20 1.61 7.50
N LYS A 91 -5.89 0.62 8.09
CA LYS A 91 -6.60 0.76 9.37
C LYS A 91 -5.66 1.15 10.51
N PHE A 92 -4.49 0.51 10.59
CA PHE A 92 -3.47 0.81 11.59
C PHE A 92 -2.95 2.25 11.45
N ALA A 93 -2.67 2.70 10.22
CA ALA A 93 -2.23 4.06 9.96
C ALA A 93 -3.31 5.06 10.39
N ALA A 94 -4.55 4.89 9.95
CA ALA A 94 -5.66 5.75 10.35
C ALA A 94 -5.79 5.82 11.89
N ALA A 95 -5.82 4.68 12.57
CA ALA A 95 -5.90 4.65 14.03
C ALA A 95 -4.71 5.37 14.70
N SER A 96 -3.51 5.27 14.13
CA SER A 96 -2.29 5.87 14.71
C SER A 96 -2.24 7.39 14.52
N TYR A 97 -2.58 7.87 13.32
CA TYR A 97 -2.58 9.31 13.03
C TYR A 97 -3.70 10.04 13.78
N PHE A 98 -4.90 9.47 13.87
CA PHE A 98 -6.02 10.13 14.53
C PHE A 98 -5.99 10.02 16.07
N ARG A 99 -5.24 9.06 16.64
CA ARG A 99 -4.98 9.04 18.10
C ARG A 99 -4.11 10.21 18.57
N GLY A 100 -3.20 10.71 17.73
CA GLY A 100 -2.33 11.85 18.07
C GLY A 100 -3.04 13.20 18.14
N ASN A 101 -4.20 13.35 17.49
CA ASN A 101 -4.93 14.62 17.40
C ASN A 101 -6.02 14.80 18.48
N ALA A 102 -6.32 13.77 19.27
CA ALA A 102 -7.36 13.84 20.31
C ALA A 102 -6.87 14.47 21.65
N GLY A 103 -5.61 14.93 21.72
CA GLY A 103 -4.96 15.39 22.96
C GLY A 103 -4.68 16.89 23.05
N THR A 104 -5.08 17.70 22.07
CA THR A 104 -4.68 19.12 22.00
C THR A 104 -5.80 20.15 22.18
N GLU A 105 -7.04 19.74 22.46
CA GLU A 105 -8.18 20.68 22.64
C GLU A 105 -8.57 20.98 24.09
N SER A 106 -7.77 20.60 25.11
CA SER A 106 -8.09 20.84 26.54
C SER A 106 -7.12 21.79 27.26
N ARG A 107 -6.46 22.70 26.55
CA ARG A 107 -5.72 23.83 27.14
C ARG A 107 -6.06 25.13 26.41
N GLY A 108 -7.22 25.68 26.75
CA GLY A 108 -7.66 27.03 26.42
C GLY A 108 -8.51 27.57 27.56
#